data_AF-D5XC62-F1
#
_entry.id   AF-D5XC62-F1
#
_cell.length_a   1.000
_cell.length_b   1.000
_cell.length_c   1.000
_cell.angle_alpha   90.00
_cell.angle_beta   90.00
_cell.angle_gamma   90.00
#
_symmetry.space_group_name_H-M   'P 1'
#
loop_
_entity.id
_entity.type
_entity.pdbx_description
1 polymer ?
#
loop_
_entity_poly.entity_id
_entity_poly.type
_entity_poly.pdbx_seq_one_letter_code
_entity_poly.pdbx_strand_id
1 'polypeptide(L)' 'MNFSDMDMLQDYEKDTRMAVLAYSLMETEIMDSTLRKLIHQAAESAAKSQEKAAHLIMARGDRP' A
#
# COMPACT_ATOMS: atom_id res chain seq x y z
N MET A 1 22.15 12.52 2.00
CA MET A 1 21.52 11.56 2.91
C MET A 1 21.66 10.19 2.27
N ASN A 2 22.16 9.20 3.01
CA ASN A 2 22.12 7.81 2.57
C ASN A 2 20.95 7.17 3.32
N PHE A 3 19.87 6.84 2.61
CA PHE A 3 18.75 6.11 3.20
C PHE A 3 19.15 4.66 3.38
N SER A 4 18.87 4.11 4.56
CA SER A 4 19.06 2.69 4.82
C SER A 4 17.97 1.87 4.11
N ASP A 5 18.22 0.58 3.92
CA ASP A 5 17.20 -0.35 3.44
C ASP A 5 15.92 -0.32 4.30
N MET A 6 16.05 -0.04 5.60
CA MET A 6 14.91 0.08 6.51
C MET A 6 14.11 1.34 6.26
N ASP A 7 14.78 2.48 6.07
CA ASP A 7 14.09 3.75 5.72
C ASP A 7 13.29 3.58 4.43
N MET A 8 13.90 2.93 3.42
CA MET A 8 13.24 2.65 2.14
C MET A 8 12.05 1.68 2.29
N LEU A 9 12.18 0.65 3.13
CA LEU A 9 11.08 -0.29 3.39
C LEU A 9 9.91 0.37 4.12
N GLN A 10 10.19 1.22 5.10
CA GLN A 10 9.18 1.97 5.84
C GLN A 10 8.44 2.97 4.94
N ASP A 11 9.17 3.69 4.07
CA ASP A 11 8.54 4.57 3.09
C ASP A 11 7.67 3.78 2.11
N TYR A 12 8.12 2.60 1.67
CA TYR A 12 7.33 1.75 0.78
C TYR A 12 6.07 1.20 1.47
N GLU A 13 6.15 0.78 2.74
CA GLU A 13 4.97 0.40 3.54
C GLU A 13 3.97 1.56 3.63
N LYS A 14 4.47 2.76 3.93
CA LYS A 14 3.65 3.95 4.07
C LYS A 14 2.96 4.31 2.75
N ASP A 15 3.69 4.33 1.64
CA ASP A 15 3.15 4.67 0.33
C ASP A 15 2.11 3.65 -0.13
N THR A 16 2.37 2.36 0.08
CA THR A 16 1.41 1.30 -0.26
C THR A 16 0.16 1.35 0.63
N ARG A 17 0.30 1.65 1.92
CA ARG A 17 -0.83 1.90 2.82
C ARG A 17 -1.66 3.11 2.38
N MET A 18 -1.01 4.21 2.00
CA MET A 18 -1.70 5.39 1.47
C MET A 18 -2.42 5.10 0.15
N ALA A 19 -1.82 4.28 -0.73
CA ALA A 19 -2.45 3.86 -1.97
C ALA A 19 -3.70 3.02 -1.73
N VAL A 20 -3.69 2.10 -0.74
CA VAL A 20 -4.89 1.35 -0.32
C VAL A 20 -6.01 2.32 0.04
N LEU A 21 -5.73 3.27 0.95
CA LEU A 21 -6.74 4.23 1.41
C LEU A 21 -7.27 5.09 0.26
N ALA A 22 -6.39 5.58 -0.61
CA ALA A 22 -6.77 6.41 -1.73
C ALA A 22 -7.64 5.64 -2.74
N TYR A 23 -7.25 4.43 -3.15
CA TYR A 23 -8.04 3.63 -4.08
C TYR A 23 -9.37 3.21 -3.48
N SER A 24 -9.41 2.81 -2.21
CA SER A 24 -10.67 2.49 -1.54
C SER A 24 -11.61 3.70 -1.45
N LEU A 25 -11.10 4.92 -1.24
CA LEU A 25 -11.91 6.13 -1.28
C LEU A 25 -12.42 6.42 -2.70
N MET A 26 -11.53 6.40 -3.70
CA MET A 26 -11.88 6.63 -5.10
C MET A 26 -12.95 5.64 -5.59
N GLU A 27 -12.88 4.39 -5.17
CA GLU A 27 -13.87 3.36 -5.52
C GLU A 27 -15.30 3.80 -5.19
N THR A 28 -15.49 4.52 -4.08
CA THR A 28 -16.81 4.99 -3.62
C THR A 28 -17.39 6.11 -4.48
N GLU A 29 -16.54 6.86 -5.20
CA GLU A 29 -16.92 8.00 -6.02
C GLU A 29 -17.13 7.63 -7.49
N ILE A 30 -16.72 6.42 -7.90
CA ILE A 30 -16.79 5.97 -9.28
C ILE A 30 -18.16 5.35 -9.56
N MET A 31 -18.87 5.89 -10.55
CA MET A 31 -20.17 5.37 -11.00
C MET A 31 -20.05 4.24 -12.03
N ASP A 32 -19.02 4.28 -12.89
CA ASP A 32 -18.78 3.25 -13.90
C ASP A 32 -18.35 1.92 -13.25
N SER A 33 -19.09 0.86 -13.51
CA SER A 33 -18.88 -0.43 -12.84
C SER A 33 -17.59 -1.13 -13.24
N THR A 34 -17.06 -0.87 -14.44
CA THR A 34 -15.81 -1.46 -14.92
C THR A 34 -14.63 -0.77 -14.25
N LEU A 35 -14.66 0.57 -14.23
CA LEU A 35 -13.64 1.39 -13.57
C LEU A 35 -13.63 1.14 -12.07
N ARG A 36 -14.80 0.98 -11.43
CA ARG A 36 -14.87 0.64 -10.00
C ARG A 36 -14.15 -0.67 -9.69
N LYS A 37 -14.39 -1.73 -10.49
CA LYS A 37 -13.69 -3.02 -10.35
C LYS A 37 -12.19 -2.89 -10.54
N LEU A 38 -11.74 -2.05 -11.47
CA LEU A 38 -10.33 -1.83 -11.71
C LEU A 38 -9.65 -1.12 -10.52
N ILE A 39 -10.30 -0.11 -9.94
CA ILE A 39 -9.79 0.57 -8.74
C ILE A 39 -9.82 -0.35 -7.51
N HIS A 40 -10.84 -1.20 -7.39
CA HIS A 40 -10.89 -2.24 -6.36
C HIS A 40 -9.67 -3.17 -6.43
N GLN A 41 -9.34 -3.66 -7.64
CA GLN A 41 -8.15 -4.49 -7.86
C GLN A 41 -6.84 -3.76 -7.55
N ALA A 42 -6.78 -2.45 -7.81
CA ALA A 42 -5.64 -1.63 -7.45
C ALA A 42 -5.48 -1.52 -5.92
N ALA A 43 -6.59 -1.32 -5.18
CA ALA A 43 -6.58 -1.32 -3.72
C ALA A 43 -6.10 -2.66 -3.14
N GLU A 44 -6.60 -3.79 -3.65
CA GLU A 44 -6.14 -5.13 -3.22
C GLU A 44 -4.65 -5.36 -3.50
N SER A 45 -4.16 -4.90 -4.65
CA SER A 45 -2.76 -5.04 -5.04
C SER A 45 -1.83 -4.18 -4.19
N ALA A 46 -2.28 -2.97 -3.83
CA ALA A 46 -1.59 -2.11 -2.88
C ALA A 46 -1.56 -2.74 -1.48
N ALA A 47 -2.66 -3.36 -1.03
CA ALA A 47 -2.74 -4.01 0.28
C ALA A 47 -1.77 -5.20 0.38
N LYS A 48 -1.70 -6.04 -0.66
CA LYS A 48 -0.71 -7.13 -0.75
C LYS A 48 0.73 -6.62 -0.72
N SER A 49 0.99 -5.45 -1.30
CA SER A 49 2.32 -4.83 -1.27
C SER A 49 2.68 -4.29 0.11
N GLN A 50 1.71 -3.63 0.76
CA GLN A 50 1.82 -3.14 2.14
C GLN A 50 2.10 -4.28 3.12
N GLU A 51 1.34 -5.38 3.04
CA GLU A 51 1.52 -6.55 3.88
C GLU A 51 2.93 -7.14 3.75
N LYS A 52 3.44 -7.28 2.52
CA LYS A 52 4.80 -7.78 2.27
C LYS A 52 5.86 -6.87 2.91
N ALA A 53 5.72 -5.55 2.75
CA ALA A 53 6.66 -4.60 3.33
C ALA A 53 6.61 -4.65 4.87
N ALA A 54 5.41 -4.66 5.45
CA ALA A 54 5.21 -4.79 6.89
C ALA A 54 5.85 -6.08 7.45
N HIS A 55 5.68 -7.22 6.77
CA HIS A 55 6.32 -8.48 7.17
C HIS A 55 7.85 -8.41 7.11
N LEU A 56 8.43 -7.76 6.11
CA LEU A 56 9.89 -7.57 6.01
C LEU A 56 10.43 -6.67 7.13
N ILE A 57 9.71 -5.60 7.47
CA ILE A 57 10.05 -4.69 8.57
C ILE A 57 10.01 -5.45 9.90
N MET A 58 8.91 -6.17 10.17
CA MET A 58 8.74 -6.96 11.40
C MET A 58 9.81 -8.06 11.53
N ALA A 59 10.16 -8.75 10.43
CA ALA A 59 11.18 -9.78 10.44
C ALA A 59 12.58 -9.26 10.81
N ARG A 60 12.85 -7.97 10.58
CA ARG A 60 14.10 -7.30 10.94
C ARG A 60 14.10 -6.73 12.37
N GLY A 61 13.04 -6.99 13.14
CA GLY A 61 12.92 -6.58 14.55
C GLY A 61 12.52 -5.12 14.73
N ASP A 62 12.21 -4.43 13.64
CA ASP A 62 11.70 -3.07 13.65
C ASP A 62 10.18 -3.11 13.69
N ARG A 63 9.55 -2.24 14.49
CA ARG A 63 8.09 -2.14 14.55
C ARG A 63 7.63 -1.00 13.64
N PRO A 64 6.59 -1.20 12.82
CA PRO A 64 5.92 -0.08 12.18
C PRO A 64 5.28 0.87 13.21
#